data_AF-A0A504KI53-F1
#
_entry.id   AF-A0A504KI53-F1
#
_cell.length_a   1.000
_cell.length_b   1.000
_cell.length_c   1.000
_cell.angle_alpha   90.00
_cell.angle_beta   90.00
_cell.angle_gamma   90.00
#
_symmetry.space_group_name_H-M   'P 1'
#
loop_
_entity.id
_entity.type
_entity.pdbx_description
1 polymer ?
#
loop_
_entity_poly.entity_id
_entity_poly.type
_entity_poly.pdbx_seq_one_letter_code
_entity_poly.pdbx_strand_id
1 'polypeptide(L)'
;MNAALPSSMNRMLAGSLVWLAAMLVAMALLVVPGRALAHAALVATDPADGAVLTQSPGKFSLTFSEPVSPLVLTLVRPDGSQLALTSFRLKDQTVEIDNPEALKSGTHVLSWRVVSVDGHPVGGSALFSMGAPSAAPVAGEAVDWTLRAAIWLGKLFLYAGLFLGIGGAFALAWLAEDRRRGQRFVAAALLFGLVAAPVSLGLQGLDGLGAPLARFAAPTVWKTSLETSFVWTVLIGLIALGLALLSFAGPSGLRKLSASAALLGVGAALAVSGHASAAEPQWLTRPLVFLHGTAIAFWAGSLAPLGLALRQQPAEAKAFLRRFSRAILPVVAVLAASGIVLAIIQVQQPAALIHTAYGRLLLLKLALLLFLFTLAAINRWTLTAPAVAGDTEVQRRMVRSIGIEVVIVLAIFGVAAGWRFTPPPRALAIAAAQPVSIHIHTLKAMADLSITPGHAGEVAASMMIMTGDFGPLDAKEVTLVLSKPDSGIEPIKRPARKSGDGTWRIDNLVIPFPGRWNARLDILVSDFEVVKIEAPIDIRAE
;
A
#
# COMPACT_ATOMS: atom_id res chain seq x y z
N MET A 1 0.03 61.04 -32.94
CA MET A 1 0.43 59.65 -33.24
C MET A 1 0.48 58.88 -31.93
N ASN A 2 -0.62 58.23 -31.53
CA ASN A 2 -0.63 57.28 -30.41
C ASN A 2 -0.58 55.87 -31.00
N ALA A 3 0.60 55.27 -31.02
CA ALA A 3 0.79 53.88 -31.44
C ALA A 3 0.19 52.96 -30.37
N ALA A 4 -0.98 52.39 -30.65
CA ALA A 4 -1.55 51.32 -29.84
C ALA A 4 -0.63 50.10 -29.91
N LEU A 5 -0.02 49.70 -28.79
CA LEU A 5 0.71 48.44 -28.68
C LEU A 5 -0.23 47.26 -29.03
N PRO A 6 0.25 46.25 -29.77
CA PRO A 6 -0.61 45.20 -30.29
C PRO A 6 -1.12 44.30 -29.15
N SER A 7 -2.45 44.30 -28.95
CA SER A 7 -3.16 43.50 -27.94
C SER A 7 -2.95 41.97 -28.03
N SER A 8 -2.29 41.49 -29.08
CA SER A 8 -1.87 40.09 -29.27
C SER A 8 -0.61 39.74 -28.47
N MET A 9 0.33 40.67 -28.31
CA MET A 9 1.61 40.43 -27.62
C MET A 9 1.41 40.30 -26.11
N ASN A 10 0.53 41.13 -25.53
CA ASN A 10 0.13 41.01 -24.11
C ASN A 10 -0.63 39.71 -23.80
N ARG A 11 -1.41 39.17 -24.75
CA ARG A 11 -2.09 37.87 -24.58
C ARG A 11 -1.13 36.68 -24.65
N MET A 12 -0.10 36.75 -25.50
CA MET A 12 0.95 35.73 -25.57
C MET A 12 1.84 35.75 -24.31
N LEU A 13 2.24 36.94 -23.85
CA LEU A 13 3.05 37.10 -22.63
C LEU A 13 2.29 36.66 -21.37
N ALA A 14 1.02 37.02 -21.23
CA ALA A 14 0.17 36.56 -20.13
C ALA A 14 -0.03 35.03 -20.13
N GLY A 15 -0.14 34.41 -21.32
CA GLY A 15 -0.17 32.96 -21.47
C GLY A 15 1.11 32.30 -20.96
N SER A 16 2.27 32.80 -21.38
CA SER A 16 3.59 32.27 -20.99
C SER A 16 3.88 32.41 -19.49
N LEU A 17 3.39 33.47 -18.84
CA LEU A 17 3.50 33.68 -17.39
C LEU A 17 2.73 32.64 -16.58
N VAL A 18 1.54 32.23 -17.03
CA VAL A 18 0.75 31.16 -16.38
C VAL A 18 1.48 29.80 -16.46
N TRP A 19 2.13 29.51 -17.59
CA TRP A 19 2.93 28.29 -17.78
C TRP A 19 4.18 28.26 -16.90
N LEU A 20 4.90 29.38 -16.81
CA LEU A 20 6.09 29.50 -15.97
C LEU A 20 5.74 29.37 -14.48
N ALA A 21 4.66 30.01 -14.04
CA ALA A 21 4.18 29.90 -12.66
C ALA A 21 3.77 28.47 -12.30
N ALA A 22 3.08 27.76 -13.20
CA ALA A 22 2.72 26.35 -13.00
C ALA A 22 3.96 25.44 -12.88
N MET A 23 5.01 25.71 -13.66
CA MET A 23 6.27 24.95 -13.62
C MET A 23 7.05 25.20 -12.32
N LEU A 24 7.07 26.44 -11.83
CA LEU A 24 7.71 26.81 -10.57
C LEU A 24 6.99 26.21 -9.35
N VAL A 25 5.66 26.19 -9.35
CA VAL A 25 4.86 25.50 -8.32
C VAL A 25 5.12 24.00 -8.33
N ALA A 26 5.19 23.37 -9.51
CA ALA A 26 5.52 21.95 -9.64
C ALA A 26 6.92 21.61 -9.09
N MET A 27 7.88 22.51 -9.26
CA MET A 27 9.26 22.32 -8.79
C MET A 27 9.41 22.59 -7.27
N ALA A 28 8.66 23.55 -6.72
CA ALA A 28 8.67 23.87 -5.30
C ALA A 28 8.06 22.75 -4.42
N LEU A 29 7.15 21.95 -4.98
CA LEU A 29 6.55 20.80 -4.28
C LEU A 29 7.53 19.62 -4.09
N LEU A 30 8.73 19.66 -4.68
CA LEU A 30 9.71 18.56 -4.65
C LEU A 30 10.77 18.66 -3.54
N VAL A 31 10.73 19.71 -2.71
CA VAL A 31 11.77 19.94 -1.68
C VAL A 31 11.14 19.83 -0.29
N VAL A 32 11.40 18.73 0.41
CA VAL A 32 11.14 18.62 1.86
C VAL A 32 12.38 18.05 2.55
N PRO A 33 12.95 18.76 3.55
CA PRO A 33 14.04 18.24 4.35
C PRO A 33 13.54 17.20 5.37
N GLY A 34 14.27 16.08 5.49
CA GLY A 34 14.03 15.09 6.54
C GLY A 34 14.56 15.60 7.89
N ARG A 35 13.75 15.48 8.95
CA ARG A 35 14.17 15.72 10.33
C ARG A 35 14.18 14.40 11.09
N ALA A 36 15.22 14.18 11.89
CA ALA A 36 15.28 13.10 12.86
C ALA A 36 14.89 13.65 14.24
N LEU A 37 13.96 12.99 14.94
CA LEU A 37 13.54 13.33 16.31
C LEU A 37 13.26 12.06 17.13
N ALA A 38 13.47 12.18 18.45
CA ALA A 38 13.31 11.12 19.44
C ALA A 38 11.83 10.93 19.81
N HIS A 39 11.37 9.68 19.94
CA HIS A 39 9.94 9.32 20.04
C HIS A 39 9.51 9.00 21.49
N ALA A 40 8.23 9.20 21.83
CA ALA A 40 7.65 8.74 23.10
C ALA A 40 7.80 7.22 23.30
N ALA A 41 8.19 6.81 24.51
CA ALA A 41 8.28 5.40 24.90
C ALA A 41 7.27 5.08 26.01
N LEU A 42 6.71 3.86 26.01
CA LEU A 42 5.93 3.36 27.13
C LEU A 42 6.87 3.15 28.34
N VAL A 43 6.51 3.71 29.48
CA VAL A 43 7.24 3.58 30.75
C VAL A 43 6.59 2.51 31.64
N ALA A 44 5.26 2.52 31.74
CA ALA A 44 4.52 1.56 32.55
C ALA A 44 3.11 1.31 32.02
N THR A 45 2.57 0.13 32.33
CA THR A 45 1.18 -0.23 32.10
C THR A 45 0.59 -0.83 33.38
N ASP A 46 -0.67 -0.53 33.66
CA ASP A 46 -1.48 -1.20 34.68
C ASP A 46 -2.79 -1.68 34.01
N PRO A 47 -3.05 -2.99 33.91
CA PRO A 47 -2.23 -4.11 34.40
C PRO A 47 -0.83 -4.17 33.78
N ALA A 48 0.14 -4.65 34.56
CA ALA A 48 1.48 -4.91 34.07
C ALA A 48 1.48 -5.98 32.97
N ASP A 49 2.40 -5.88 32.02
CA ASP A 49 2.53 -6.88 30.96
C ASP A 49 2.84 -8.27 31.56
N GLY A 50 2.06 -9.28 31.15
CA GLY A 50 2.06 -10.63 31.70
C GLY A 50 1.33 -10.81 33.04
N ALA A 51 0.70 -9.78 33.60
CA ALA A 51 0.03 -9.88 34.91
C ALA A 51 -1.14 -10.89 34.90
N VAL A 52 -1.33 -11.59 36.02
CA VAL A 52 -2.49 -12.47 36.25
C VAL A 52 -3.35 -11.86 37.36
N LEU A 53 -4.58 -11.50 37.03
CA LEU A 53 -5.51 -10.81 37.93
C LEU A 53 -6.62 -11.76 38.38
N THR A 54 -7.00 -11.67 39.65
CA THR A 54 -8.13 -12.42 40.22
C THR A 54 -9.47 -11.72 40.04
N GLN A 55 -9.46 -10.39 39.84
CA GLN A 55 -10.65 -9.56 39.64
C GLN A 55 -10.47 -8.62 38.44
N SER A 56 -11.56 -8.38 37.70
CA SER A 56 -11.54 -7.50 36.53
C SER A 56 -11.13 -6.09 36.96
N PRO A 57 -10.12 -5.46 36.29
CA PRO A 57 -9.73 -4.10 36.63
C PRO A 57 -10.87 -3.13 36.29
N GLY A 58 -11.09 -2.12 37.13
CA GLY A 58 -12.06 -1.05 36.83
C GLY A 58 -11.56 -0.03 35.80
N LYS A 59 -10.22 0.04 35.62
CA LYS A 59 -9.55 0.93 34.66
C LYS A 59 -8.25 0.30 34.18
N PHE A 60 -7.78 0.75 33.03
CA PHE A 60 -6.43 0.51 32.53
C PHE A 60 -5.64 1.82 32.59
N SER A 61 -4.32 1.74 32.72
CA SER A 61 -3.44 2.90 32.75
C SER A 61 -2.22 2.66 31.87
N LEU A 62 -1.89 3.63 31.02
CA LEU A 62 -0.68 3.63 30.20
C LEU A 62 0.13 4.89 30.50
N THR A 63 1.33 4.74 31.03
CA THR A 63 2.25 5.85 31.35
C THR A 63 3.38 5.88 30.35
N PHE A 64 3.64 7.06 29.77
CA PHE A 64 4.66 7.29 28.75
C PHE A 64 5.78 8.18 29.28
N SER A 65 6.90 8.23 28.54
CA SER A 65 8.04 9.10 28.87
C SER A 65 7.74 10.60 28.68
N GLU A 66 6.70 10.91 27.93
CA GLU A 66 6.23 12.26 27.61
C GLU A 66 4.71 12.26 27.38
N PRO A 67 4.03 13.42 27.40
CA PRO A 67 2.59 13.49 27.16
C PRO A 67 2.20 12.96 25.77
N VAL A 68 1.11 12.21 25.71
CA VAL A 68 0.59 11.62 24.47
C VAL A 68 -0.91 11.84 24.29
N SER A 69 -1.36 11.78 23.04
CA SER A 69 -2.78 11.81 22.67
C SER A 69 -3.22 10.48 22.05
N PRO A 70 -4.18 9.74 22.64
CA PRO A 70 -4.70 8.51 22.06
C PRO A 70 -5.35 8.69 20.69
N LEU A 71 -4.96 7.83 19.75
CA LEU A 71 -5.63 7.66 18.46
C LEU A 71 -6.59 6.48 18.48
N VAL A 72 -6.08 5.33 18.94
CA VAL A 72 -6.80 4.05 18.99
C VAL A 72 -6.43 3.35 20.29
N LEU A 73 -7.44 2.89 21.01
CA LEU A 73 -7.28 2.06 22.21
C LEU A 73 -8.21 0.86 22.04
N THR A 74 -7.66 -0.35 22.17
CA THR A 74 -8.39 -1.58 21.88
C THR A 74 -8.09 -2.63 22.93
N LEU A 75 -9.13 -3.28 23.44
CA LEU A 75 -9.02 -4.50 24.21
C LEU A 75 -9.33 -5.70 23.31
N VAL A 76 -8.42 -6.65 23.20
CA VAL A 76 -8.64 -7.94 22.55
C VAL A 76 -8.93 -8.98 23.62
N ARG A 77 -10.04 -9.69 23.46
CA ARG A 77 -10.51 -10.73 24.38
C ARG A 77 -9.91 -12.11 24.06
N PRO A 78 -9.98 -13.10 24.97
CA PRO A 78 -9.45 -14.45 24.75
C PRO A 78 -10.02 -15.16 23.51
N ASP A 79 -11.25 -14.81 23.10
CA ASP A 79 -11.91 -15.34 21.90
C ASP A 79 -11.48 -14.63 20.59
N GLY A 80 -10.55 -13.67 20.67
CA GLY A 80 -10.05 -12.88 19.55
C GLY A 80 -10.94 -11.69 19.16
N SER A 81 -12.09 -11.51 19.82
CA SER A 81 -12.95 -10.34 19.58
C SER A 81 -12.29 -9.06 20.11
N GLN A 82 -12.48 -7.97 19.38
CA GLN A 82 -11.94 -6.65 19.74
C GLN A 82 -13.02 -5.74 20.33
N LEU A 83 -12.63 -4.90 21.27
CA LEU A 83 -13.45 -3.86 21.87
C LEU A 83 -12.71 -2.53 21.81
N ALA A 84 -13.29 -1.53 21.14
CA ALA A 84 -12.75 -0.17 21.13
C ALA A 84 -12.99 0.50 22.49
N LEU A 85 -11.92 1.05 23.08
CA LEU A 85 -11.96 1.76 24.36
C LEU A 85 -12.01 3.27 24.08
N THR A 86 -13.20 3.84 24.13
CA THR A 86 -13.43 5.25 23.74
C THR A 86 -13.51 6.22 24.91
N SER A 87 -13.71 5.72 26.14
CA SER A 87 -13.72 6.54 27.36
C SER A 87 -12.35 6.52 28.01
N PHE A 88 -11.67 7.66 27.99
CA PHE A 88 -10.36 7.83 28.61
C PHE A 88 -10.19 9.26 29.12
N ARG A 89 -9.24 9.44 30.04
CA ARG A 89 -8.83 10.73 30.59
C ARG A 89 -7.30 10.83 30.50
N LEU A 90 -6.83 12.04 30.19
CA LEU A 90 -5.40 12.34 30.18
C LEU A 90 -5.02 12.99 31.50
N LYS A 91 -4.02 12.42 32.18
CA LYS A 91 -3.44 12.96 33.42
C LYS A 91 -1.93 12.96 33.27
N ASP A 92 -1.36 14.13 33.02
CA ASP A 92 0.07 14.32 32.73
C ASP A 92 0.56 13.43 31.58
N GLN A 93 1.45 12.48 31.86
CA GLN A 93 2.00 11.51 30.89
C GLN A 93 1.24 10.18 30.89
N THR A 94 0.10 10.11 31.59
CA THR A 94 -0.69 8.89 31.76
C THR A 94 -2.05 8.99 31.07
N VAL A 95 -2.38 7.95 30.32
CA VAL A 95 -3.71 7.72 29.74
C VAL A 95 -4.47 6.75 30.66
N GLU A 96 -5.47 7.25 31.37
CA GLU A 96 -6.40 6.42 32.14
C GLU A 96 -7.60 6.05 31.27
N ILE A 97 -7.84 4.75 31.12
CA ILE A 97 -8.86 4.19 30.22
C ILE A 97 -9.91 3.48 31.06
N ASP A 98 -11.18 3.82 30.90
CA ASP A 98 -12.25 3.14 31.62
C ASP A 98 -12.45 1.73 31.05
N ASN A 99 -12.57 0.73 31.92
CA ASN A 99 -12.95 -0.61 31.49
C ASN A 99 -14.49 -0.69 31.43
N PRO A 100 -15.11 -0.82 30.24
CA PRO A 100 -16.57 -0.75 30.10
C PRO A 100 -17.29 -2.04 30.52
N GLU A 101 -16.58 -3.16 30.70
CA GLU A 101 -17.18 -4.47 30.97
C GLU A 101 -16.37 -5.32 31.96
N ALA A 102 -17.04 -6.28 32.61
CA ALA A 102 -16.37 -7.28 33.42
C ALA A 102 -15.70 -8.32 32.51
N LEU A 103 -14.39 -8.51 32.67
CA LEU A 103 -13.60 -9.40 31.82
C LEU A 103 -13.79 -10.88 32.21
N LYS A 104 -13.91 -11.74 31.20
CA LYS A 104 -13.98 -13.21 31.37
C LYS A 104 -12.60 -13.77 31.70
N SER A 105 -12.51 -15.03 32.14
CA SER A 105 -11.22 -15.70 32.35
C SER A 105 -10.45 -15.91 31.03
N GLY A 106 -9.12 -15.82 31.10
CA GLY A 106 -8.20 -16.01 29.97
C GLY A 106 -7.32 -14.78 29.67
N THR A 107 -6.45 -14.93 28.67
CA THR A 107 -5.50 -13.91 28.22
C THR A 107 -6.16 -12.83 27.36
N HIS A 108 -5.97 -11.57 27.73
CA HIS A 108 -6.41 -10.37 27.03
C HIS A 108 -5.20 -9.59 26.52
N VAL A 109 -5.42 -8.76 25.50
CA VAL A 109 -4.42 -7.81 24.99
C VAL A 109 -4.98 -6.40 25.09
N LEU A 110 -4.30 -5.52 25.82
CA LEU A 110 -4.51 -4.08 25.74
C LEU A 110 -3.58 -3.54 24.65
N SER A 111 -4.14 -3.07 23.53
CA SER A 111 -3.40 -2.47 22.42
C SER A 111 -3.69 -0.99 22.32
N TRP A 112 -2.68 -0.19 22.00
CA TRP A 112 -2.81 1.24 21.83
C TRP A 112 -2.04 1.74 20.61
N ARG A 113 -2.53 2.85 20.09
CA ARG A 113 -1.79 3.76 19.23
C ARG A 113 -2.01 5.16 19.74
N VAL A 114 -0.94 5.83 20.11
CA VAL A 114 -0.92 7.18 20.66
C VAL A 114 -0.06 8.08 19.78
N VAL A 115 -0.16 9.40 19.96
CA VAL A 115 0.71 10.38 19.31
C VAL A 115 1.43 11.19 20.36
N SER A 116 2.75 11.24 20.26
CA SER A 116 3.62 12.12 21.04
C SER A 116 3.39 13.60 20.72
N VAL A 117 3.91 14.49 21.57
CA VAL A 117 3.81 15.95 21.39
C VAL A 117 4.42 16.42 20.06
N ASP A 118 5.44 15.72 19.57
CA ASP A 118 6.10 16.00 18.29
C ASP A 118 5.34 15.44 17.06
N GLY A 119 4.19 14.79 17.28
CA GLY A 119 3.26 14.36 16.25
C GLY A 119 3.54 12.98 15.66
N HIS A 120 4.47 12.19 16.21
CA HIS A 120 4.75 10.83 15.72
C HIS A 120 3.80 9.80 16.35
N PRO A 121 3.27 8.85 15.55
CA PRO A 121 2.47 7.77 16.10
C PRO A 121 3.35 6.70 16.75
N VAL A 122 3.01 6.31 17.97
CA VAL A 122 3.64 5.20 18.70
C VAL A 122 2.59 4.17 19.02
N GLY A 123 2.85 2.93 18.62
CA GLY A 123 1.98 1.78 18.89
C GLY A 123 2.62 0.82 19.88
N GLY A 124 1.78 0.11 20.64
CA GLY A 124 2.23 -0.96 21.52
C GLY A 124 1.07 -1.84 21.98
N SER A 125 1.42 -2.89 22.71
CA SER A 125 0.47 -3.78 23.33
C SER A 125 1.03 -4.36 24.62
N ALA A 126 0.14 -4.67 25.57
CA ALA A 126 0.44 -5.41 26.78
C ALA A 126 -0.55 -6.56 26.94
N LEU A 127 -0.05 -7.72 27.37
CA LEU A 127 -0.83 -8.92 27.67
C LEU A 127 -1.16 -8.94 29.17
N PHE A 128 -2.35 -9.40 29.53
CA PHE A 128 -2.67 -9.75 30.92
C PHE A 128 -3.73 -10.85 30.95
N SER A 129 -3.83 -11.58 32.05
CA SER A 129 -4.71 -12.75 32.17
C SER A 129 -5.68 -12.59 33.32
N MET A 130 -6.93 -12.98 33.10
CA MET A 130 -7.94 -13.08 34.15
C MET A 130 -8.03 -14.53 34.66
N GLY A 131 -7.75 -14.75 35.94
CA GLY A 131 -7.74 -16.08 36.58
C GLY A 131 -6.49 -16.90 36.25
N ALA A 132 -6.38 -17.38 35.01
CA ALA A 132 -5.23 -18.15 34.53
C ALA A 132 -4.89 -17.77 33.08
N PRO A 133 -3.60 -17.83 32.68
CA PRO A 133 -3.20 -17.64 31.28
C PRO A 133 -3.86 -18.66 30.34
N SER A 134 -4.34 -18.18 29.19
CA SER A 134 -4.77 -18.99 28.05
C SER A 134 -3.86 -18.74 26.84
N ALA A 135 -4.13 -19.41 25.72
CA ALA A 135 -3.52 -19.04 24.44
C ALA A 135 -3.68 -17.53 24.18
N ALA A 136 -2.63 -16.89 23.66
CA ALA A 136 -2.67 -15.49 23.30
C ALA A 136 -3.78 -15.29 22.24
N PRO A 137 -4.69 -14.32 22.44
CA PRO A 137 -5.79 -14.14 21.52
C PRO A 137 -5.28 -13.69 20.16
N VAL A 138 -5.67 -14.41 19.12
CA VAL A 138 -5.47 -13.96 17.74
C VAL A 138 -6.54 -12.94 17.46
N ALA A 139 -6.17 -11.66 17.49
CA ALA A 139 -7.10 -10.57 17.24
C ALA A 139 -7.70 -10.72 15.83
N GLY A 140 -9.01 -10.98 15.74
CA GLY A 140 -9.71 -10.90 14.47
C GLY A 140 -9.71 -9.43 14.02
N GLU A 141 -9.14 -9.12 12.87
CA GLU A 141 -8.97 -7.74 12.39
C GLU A 141 -10.32 -7.01 12.40
N ALA A 142 -10.54 -6.07 13.32
CA ALA A 142 -11.77 -5.27 13.35
C ALA A 142 -11.80 -4.38 12.10
N VAL A 143 -12.58 -4.80 11.10
CA VAL A 143 -12.65 -4.09 9.83
C VAL A 143 -13.55 -2.88 9.95
N ASP A 144 -12.95 -1.68 9.90
CA ASP A 144 -13.70 -0.44 9.67
C ASP A 144 -14.18 -0.41 8.20
N TRP A 145 -15.36 -0.97 7.97
CA TRP A 145 -15.98 -1.00 6.64
C TRP A 145 -16.26 0.39 6.08
N THR A 146 -16.50 1.38 6.93
CA THR A 146 -16.76 2.75 6.50
C THR A 146 -15.47 3.39 5.97
N LEU A 147 -14.35 3.24 6.68
CA LEU A 147 -13.04 3.69 6.22
C LEU A 147 -12.61 2.94 4.95
N ARG A 148 -12.78 1.61 4.88
CA ARG A 148 -12.46 0.82 3.67
C ARG A 148 -13.30 1.26 2.46
N ALA A 149 -14.60 1.51 2.65
CA ALA A 149 -15.46 2.02 1.59
C ALA A 149 -15.02 3.42 1.13
N ALA A 150 -14.64 4.31 2.06
CA ALA A 150 -14.13 5.64 1.73
C ALA A 150 -12.81 5.56 0.94
N ILE A 151 -11.86 4.72 1.34
CA ILE A 151 -10.60 4.47 0.62
C ILE A 151 -10.88 3.94 -0.79
N TRP A 152 -11.79 2.97 -0.91
CA TRP A 152 -12.17 2.39 -2.19
C TRP A 152 -12.82 3.42 -3.14
N LEU A 153 -13.77 4.21 -2.64
CA LEU A 153 -14.41 5.29 -3.40
C LEU A 153 -13.41 6.39 -3.78
N GLY A 154 -12.55 6.80 -2.85
CA GLY A 154 -11.48 7.77 -3.10
C GLY A 154 -10.57 7.32 -4.25
N LYS A 155 -10.17 6.04 -4.26
CA LYS A 155 -9.41 5.45 -5.36
C LYS A 155 -10.18 5.44 -6.67
N LEU A 156 -11.48 5.15 -6.67
CA LEU A 156 -12.29 5.18 -7.90
C LEU A 156 -12.34 6.59 -8.51
N PHE A 157 -12.57 7.63 -7.70
CA PHE A 157 -12.56 9.00 -8.18
C PHE A 157 -11.17 9.45 -8.65
N LEU A 158 -10.12 9.01 -7.95
CA LEU A 158 -8.74 9.24 -8.38
C LEU A 158 -8.46 8.57 -9.74
N TYR A 159 -8.87 7.31 -9.93
CA TYR A 159 -8.75 6.60 -11.20
C TYR A 159 -9.57 7.23 -12.32
N ALA A 160 -10.76 7.76 -12.03
CA ALA A 160 -11.55 8.51 -12.99
C ALA A 160 -10.78 9.75 -13.47
N GLY A 161 -10.17 10.51 -12.57
CA GLY A 161 -9.34 11.66 -12.96
C GLY A 161 -8.07 11.28 -13.72
N LEU A 162 -7.31 10.31 -13.20
CA LEU A 162 -6.02 9.91 -13.78
C LEU A 162 -6.18 9.20 -15.12
N PHE A 163 -7.15 8.30 -15.29
CA PHE A 163 -7.27 7.52 -16.52
C PHE A 163 -8.31 8.10 -17.48
N LEU A 164 -9.49 8.51 -17.00
CA LEU A 164 -10.54 9.04 -17.88
C LEU A 164 -10.35 10.55 -18.16
N GLY A 165 -9.95 11.31 -17.14
CA GLY A 165 -9.67 12.74 -17.26
C GLY A 165 -8.41 13.01 -18.08
N ILE A 166 -7.23 12.56 -17.62
CA ILE A 166 -5.96 12.85 -18.32
C ILE A 166 -5.92 12.17 -19.70
N GLY A 167 -6.33 10.91 -19.78
CA GLY A 167 -6.44 10.19 -21.05
C GLY A 167 -7.41 10.85 -22.04
N GLY A 168 -8.55 11.34 -21.54
CA GLY A 168 -9.51 12.09 -22.34
C GLY A 168 -8.97 13.44 -22.82
N ALA A 169 -8.20 14.15 -21.98
CA ALA A 169 -7.54 15.39 -22.37
C ALA A 169 -6.52 15.15 -23.50
N PHE A 170 -5.73 14.08 -23.39
CA PHE A 170 -4.86 13.62 -24.47
C PHE A 170 -5.62 13.31 -25.75
N ALA A 171 -6.71 12.54 -25.66
CA ALA A 171 -7.53 12.18 -26.81
C ALA A 171 -8.13 13.41 -27.52
N LEU A 172 -8.61 14.40 -26.74
CA LEU A 172 -9.11 15.66 -27.29
C LEU A 172 -7.99 16.51 -27.94
N ALA A 173 -6.77 16.49 -27.40
CA ALA A 173 -5.66 17.27 -27.94
C ALA A 173 -5.06 16.67 -29.23
N TRP A 174 -5.02 15.34 -29.33
CA TRP A 174 -4.30 14.62 -30.40
C TRP A 174 -5.19 13.92 -31.42
N LEU A 175 -6.35 13.40 -30.99
CA LEU A 175 -7.17 12.51 -31.81
C LEU A 175 -8.41 13.23 -32.36
N ALA A 176 -9.06 14.06 -31.54
CA ALA A 176 -10.29 14.78 -31.91
C ALA A 176 -10.04 15.98 -32.87
N GLU A 177 -11.03 16.26 -33.72
CA GLU A 177 -11.06 17.48 -34.55
C GLU A 177 -11.83 18.61 -33.83
N ASP A 178 -13.08 18.36 -33.45
CA ASP A 178 -13.82 19.22 -32.52
C ASP A 178 -13.64 18.76 -31.07
N ARG A 179 -12.96 19.60 -30.30
CA ARG A 179 -12.62 19.36 -28.89
C ARG A 179 -13.73 19.69 -27.93
N ARG A 180 -14.70 20.52 -28.34
CA ARG A 180 -15.77 20.99 -27.43
C ARG A 180 -16.64 19.83 -26.95
N ARG A 181 -16.73 18.78 -27.77
CA ARG A 181 -17.44 17.53 -27.48
C ARG A 181 -16.61 16.66 -26.56
N GLY A 182 -17.19 16.26 -25.45
CA GLY A 182 -16.48 15.50 -24.42
C GLY A 182 -15.65 16.36 -23.46
N GLN A 183 -15.30 17.61 -23.80
CA GLN A 183 -14.54 18.49 -22.89
C GLN A 183 -15.20 18.64 -21.52
N ARG A 184 -16.53 18.76 -21.44
CA ARG A 184 -17.25 18.83 -20.15
C ARG A 184 -17.09 17.55 -19.32
N PHE A 185 -17.18 16.38 -19.95
CA PHE A 185 -16.97 15.10 -19.29
C PHE A 185 -15.53 14.97 -18.79
N VAL A 186 -14.56 15.28 -19.66
CA VAL A 186 -13.14 15.22 -19.32
C VAL A 186 -12.79 16.20 -18.21
N ALA A 187 -13.30 17.44 -18.26
CA ALA A 187 -13.12 18.43 -17.21
C ALA A 187 -13.71 17.98 -15.87
N ALA A 188 -14.92 17.40 -15.87
CA ALA A 188 -15.52 16.85 -14.66
C ALA A 188 -14.67 15.72 -14.07
N ALA A 189 -14.19 14.78 -14.89
CA ALA A 189 -13.30 13.72 -14.44
C ALA A 189 -11.99 14.26 -13.84
N LEU A 190 -11.38 15.27 -14.49
CA LEU A 190 -10.17 15.94 -13.98
C LEU A 190 -10.42 16.64 -12.63
N LEU A 191 -11.56 17.33 -12.48
CA LEU A 191 -11.93 17.99 -11.22
C LEU A 191 -12.17 16.97 -10.10
N PHE A 192 -12.84 15.84 -10.39
CA PHE A 192 -12.96 14.76 -9.42
C PHE A 192 -11.58 14.21 -9.03
N GLY A 193 -10.66 14.04 -9.98
CA GLY A 193 -9.28 13.65 -9.70
C GLY A 193 -8.53 14.62 -8.78
N LEU A 194 -8.67 15.93 -9.04
CA LEU A 194 -8.02 16.99 -8.25
C LEU A 194 -8.50 17.01 -6.79
N VAL A 195 -9.78 16.71 -6.55
CA VAL A 195 -10.32 16.59 -5.19
C VAL A 195 -9.96 15.23 -4.58
N ALA A 196 -10.05 14.15 -5.35
CA ALA A 196 -9.81 12.80 -4.86
C ALA A 196 -8.35 12.52 -4.50
N ALA A 197 -7.39 13.19 -5.15
CA ALA A 197 -5.96 13.02 -4.88
C ALA A 197 -5.57 13.40 -3.42
N PRO A 198 -5.83 14.62 -2.91
CA PRO A 198 -5.56 14.97 -1.52
C PRO A 198 -6.47 14.21 -0.55
N VAL A 199 -7.73 13.93 -0.92
CA VAL A 199 -8.62 13.10 -0.07
C VAL A 199 -8.04 11.69 0.11
N SER A 200 -7.53 11.08 -0.96
CA SER A 200 -6.89 9.75 -0.91
C SER A 200 -5.62 9.76 -0.04
N LEU A 201 -4.87 10.87 -0.04
CA LEU A 201 -3.70 11.04 0.84
C LEU A 201 -4.11 11.04 2.32
N GLY A 202 -5.13 11.83 2.68
CA GLY A 202 -5.66 11.85 4.06
C GLY A 202 -6.26 10.51 4.49
N LEU A 203 -7.00 9.84 3.59
CA LEU A 203 -7.54 8.49 3.85
C LEU A 203 -6.42 7.45 4.05
N GLN A 204 -5.29 7.60 3.37
CA GLN A 204 -4.12 6.74 3.60
C GLN A 204 -3.45 7.03 4.95
N GLY A 205 -3.43 8.28 5.40
CA GLY A 205 -3.00 8.63 6.75
C GLY A 205 -3.88 7.98 7.81
N LEU A 206 -5.21 8.00 7.63
CA LEU A 206 -6.14 7.30 8.52
C LEU A 206 -5.88 5.81 8.56
N ASP A 207 -5.71 5.17 7.40
CA ASP A 207 -5.43 3.73 7.32
C ASP A 207 -4.11 3.35 8.00
N GLY A 208 -3.04 4.12 7.76
CA GLY A 208 -1.74 3.91 8.40
C GLY A 208 -1.79 4.07 9.92
N LEU A 209 -2.65 4.96 10.41
CA LEU A 209 -2.90 5.18 11.83
C LEU A 209 -4.02 4.29 12.40
N GLY A 210 -4.69 3.47 11.60
CA GLY A 210 -5.89 2.73 12.02
C GLY A 210 -6.96 3.62 12.66
N ALA A 211 -7.01 4.90 12.29
CA ALA A 211 -7.86 5.91 12.91
C ALA A 211 -9.22 6.01 12.20
N PRO A 212 -10.32 6.30 12.93
CA PRO A 212 -11.65 6.42 12.31
C PRO A 212 -11.77 7.69 11.46
N LEU A 213 -12.73 7.70 10.53
CA LEU A 213 -12.97 8.83 9.61
C LEU A 213 -13.16 10.19 10.30
N ALA A 214 -13.68 10.22 11.54
CA ALA A 214 -13.85 11.45 12.31
C ALA A 214 -12.52 12.19 12.56
N ARG A 215 -11.37 11.50 12.50
CA ARG A 215 -10.04 12.09 12.67
C ARG A 215 -9.43 12.61 11.36
N PHE A 216 -10.15 12.59 10.24
CA PHE A 216 -9.61 12.97 8.92
C PHE A 216 -8.93 14.35 8.89
N ALA A 217 -9.44 15.33 9.63
CA ALA A 217 -8.86 16.67 9.72
C ALA A 217 -7.71 16.82 10.74
N ALA A 218 -7.35 15.75 11.46
CA ALA A 218 -6.32 15.82 12.48
C ALA A 218 -4.93 16.05 11.84
N PRO A 219 -4.10 16.98 12.36
CA PRO A 219 -2.77 17.25 11.81
C PRO A 219 -1.87 16.01 11.71
N THR A 220 -2.02 15.08 12.66
CA THR A 220 -1.25 13.84 12.74
C THR A 220 -1.52 12.92 11.56
N VAL A 221 -2.79 12.80 11.12
CA VAL A 221 -3.19 12.04 9.93
C VAL A 221 -2.48 12.54 8.68
N TRP A 222 -2.45 13.87 8.50
CA TRP A 222 -1.79 14.48 7.37
C TRP A 222 -0.27 14.36 7.46
N LYS A 223 0.33 14.58 8.64
CA LYS A 223 1.77 14.36 8.87
C LYS A 223 2.19 12.94 8.51
N THR A 224 1.50 11.93 9.04
CA THR A 224 1.75 10.53 8.73
C THR A 224 1.63 10.25 7.23
N SER A 225 0.61 10.80 6.56
CA SER A 225 0.44 10.59 5.12
C SER A 225 1.57 11.21 4.29
N LEU A 226 2.09 12.37 4.70
CA LEU A 226 3.18 13.10 4.02
C LEU A 226 4.53 12.41 4.17
N GLU A 227 4.72 11.63 5.23
CA GLU A 227 5.93 10.81 5.45
C GLU A 227 5.94 9.54 4.59
N THR A 228 4.81 9.15 4.01
CA THR A 228 4.74 7.98 3.13
C THR A 228 5.24 8.30 1.72
N SER A 229 5.76 7.28 1.01
CA SER A 229 6.11 7.40 -0.40
C SER A 229 4.91 7.71 -1.33
N PHE A 230 3.67 7.55 -0.85
CA PHE A 230 2.46 7.87 -1.62
C PHE A 230 2.30 9.37 -1.87
N VAL A 231 2.90 10.24 -1.05
CA VAL A 231 2.88 11.70 -1.28
C VAL A 231 3.40 12.04 -2.67
N TRP A 232 4.44 11.35 -3.15
CA TRP A 232 5.01 11.58 -4.47
C TRP A 232 4.06 11.20 -5.59
N THR A 233 3.32 10.10 -5.44
CA THR A 233 2.25 9.72 -6.39
C THR A 233 1.16 10.79 -6.45
N VAL A 234 0.76 11.34 -5.30
CA VAL A 234 -0.26 12.40 -5.23
C VAL A 234 0.25 13.70 -5.87
N LEU A 235 1.49 14.11 -5.57
CA LEU A 235 2.08 15.33 -6.13
C LEU A 235 2.24 15.24 -7.65
N ILE A 236 2.83 14.16 -8.16
CA ILE A 236 2.97 13.94 -9.61
C ILE A 236 1.59 13.84 -10.27
N GLY A 237 0.63 13.16 -9.62
CA GLY A 237 -0.75 13.07 -10.07
C GLY A 237 -1.45 14.43 -10.17
N LEU A 238 -1.31 15.30 -9.16
CA LEU A 238 -1.86 16.65 -9.15
C LEU A 238 -1.24 17.52 -10.25
N ILE A 239 0.08 17.44 -10.45
CA ILE A 239 0.77 18.12 -11.56
C ILE A 239 0.21 17.63 -12.90
N ALA A 240 0.07 16.32 -13.09
CA ALA A 240 -0.47 15.74 -14.31
C ALA A 240 -1.93 16.17 -14.57
N LEU A 241 -2.77 16.18 -13.54
CA LEU A 241 -4.16 16.67 -13.62
C LEU A 241 -4.21 18.16 -14.00
N GLY A 242 -3.34 18.99 -13.41
CA GLY A 242 -3.20 20.40 -13.76
C GLY A 242 -2.75 20.62 -15.21
N LEU A 243 -1.73 19.89 -15.67
CA LEU A 243 -1.26 19.92 -17.06
C LEU A 243 -2.36 19.49 -18.05
N ALA A 244 -3.17 18.50 -17.68
CA ALA A 244 -4.33 18.08 -18.48
C ALA A 244 -5.40 19.17 -18.57
N LEU A 245 -5.69 19.90 -17.50
CA LEU A 245 -6.60 21.05 -17.56
C LEU A 245 -6.05 22.18 -18.44
N LEU A 246 -4.75 22.47 -18.33
CA LEU A 246 -4.09 23.49 -19.16
C LEU A 246 -4.15 23.13 -20.65
N SER A 247 -4.27 21.85 -21.02
CA SER A 247 -4.43 21.41 -22.41
C SER A 247 -5.72 21.90 -23.09
N PHE A 248 -6.68 22.43 -22.33
CA PHE A 248 -7.89 23.05 -22.89
C PHE A 248 -7.66 24.46 -23.43
N ALA A 249 -6.62 25.15 -22.96
CA ALA A 249 -6.33 26.53 -23.29
C ALA A 249 -5.01 26.70 -24.06
N GLY A 250 -4.85 27.82 -24.75
CA GLY A 250 -3.61 28.17 -25.44
C GLY A 250 -3.43 27.56 -26.85
N PRO A 251 -2.26 27.81 -27.48
CA PRO A 251 -1.96 27.39 -28.85
C PRO A 251 -1.85 25.86 -28.96
N SER A 252 -2.06 25.33 -30.17
CA SER A 252 -2.11 23.88 -30.44
C SER A 252 -0.87 23.12 -29.98
N GLY A 253 0.33 23.69 -30.15
CA GLY A 253 1.59 23.10 -29.73
C GLY A 253 1.65 22.87 -28.21
N LEU A 254 1.38 23.92 -27.42
CA LEU A 254 1.37 23.84 -25.96
C LEU A 254 0.28 22.88 -25.46
N ARG A 255 -0.92 22.91 -26.05
CA ARG A 255 -2.00 21.96 -25.68
C ARG A 255 -1.58 20.51 -25.84
N LYS A 256 -0.96 20.17 -26.98
CA LYS A 256 -0.47 18.82 -27.26
C LYS A 256 0.66 18.42 -26.33
N LEU A 257 1.62 19.32 -26.10
CA LEU A 257 2.74 19.09 -25.19
C LEU A 257 2.23 18.79 -23.77
N SER A 258 1.31 19.61 -23.26
CA SER A 258 0.82 19.48 -21.88
C SER A 258 -0.10 18.28 -21.70
N ALA A 259 -0.90 17.93 -22.71
CA ALA A 259 -1.67 16.69 -22.68
C ALA A 259 -0.76 15.45 -22.73
N SER A 260 0.31 15.48 -23.52
CA SER A 260 1.32 14.41 -23.54
C SER A 260 2.08 14.30 -22.23
N ALA A 261 2.51 15.43 -21.65
CA ALA A 261 3.18 15.48 -20.36
C ALA A 261 2.28 14.96 -19.23
N ALA A 262 1.00 15.34 -19.24
CA ALA A 262 0.01 14.82 -18.31
C ALA A 262 -0.15 13.29 -18.45
N LEU A 263 -0.27 12.78 -19.68
CA LEU A 263 -0.39 11.35 -19.95
C LEU A 263 0.80 10.55 -19.40
N LEU A 264 2.02 11.02 -19.64
CA LEU A 264 3.24 10.42 -19.08
C LEU A 264 3.30 10.57 -17.55
N GLY A 265 2.77 11.69 -17.02
CA GLY A 265 2.65 11.95 -15.59
C GLY A 265 1.81 10.89 -14.86
N VAL A 266 0.79 10.31 -15.50
CA VAL A 266 0.04 9.17 -14.94
C VAL A 266 0.94 7.96 -14.71
N GLY A 267 1.73 7.59 -15.72
CA GLY A 267 2.69 6.51 -15.60
C GLY A 267 3.73 6.78 -14.51
N ALA A 268 4.27 8.01 -14.46
CA ALA A 268 5.25 8.42 -13.47
C ALA A 268 4.68 8.37 -12.05
N ALA A 269 3.47 8.88 -11.83
CA ALA A 269 2.80 8.86 -10.54
C ALA A 269 2.67 7.42 -9.99
N LEU A 270 2.29 6.46 -10.84
CA LEU A 270 2.14 5.05 -10.46
C LEU A 270 3.48 4.32 -10.29
N ALA A 271 4.54 4.74 -10.98
CA ALA A 271 5.85 4.10 -10.93
C ALA A 271 6.65 4.45 -9.66
N VAL A 272 6.36 5.58 -9.00
CA VAL A 272 7.10 6.05 -7.82
C VAL A 272 6.66 5.38 -6.52
N SER A 273 5.42 4.91 -6.42
CA SER A 273 4.94 4.20 -5.23
C SER A 273 3.99 3.05 -5.57
N GLY A 274 3.67 2.23 -4.57
CA GLY A 274 2.74 1.10 -4.70
C GLY A 274 3.43 -0.26 -4.78
N HIS A 275 2.70 -1.31 -4.42
CA HIS A 275 3.28 -2.66 -4.34
C HIS A 275 3.84 -3.12 -5.69
N ALA A 276 3.18 -2.78 -6.81
CA ALA A 276 3.62 -3.22 -8.12
C ALA A 276 5.02 -2.69 -8.51
N SER A 277 5.31 -1.43 -8.19
CA SER A 277 6.58 -0.75 -8.51
C SER A 277 7.68 -1.02 -7.48
N ALA A 278 7.33 -1.41 -6.26
CA ALA A 278 8.26 -1.83 -5.21
C ALA A 278 8.69 -3.31 -5.31
N ALA A 279 8.28 -4.02 -6.37
CA ALA A 279 8.67 -5.41 -6.59
C ALA A 279 10.07 -5.50 -7.20
N GLU A 280 10.90 -6.41 -6.67
CA GLU A 280 12.19 -6.70 -7.28
C GLU A 280 12.04 -7.56 -8.56
N PRO A 281 12.89 -7.34 -9.58
CA PRO A 281 13.85 -6.24 -9.67
C PRO A 281 13.19 -4.90 -10.03
N GLN A 282 13.44 -3.85 -9.25
CA GLN A 282 12.78 -2.54 -9.43
C GLN A 282 13.09 -1.85 -10.77
N TRP A 283 14.27 -2.13 -11.36
CA TRP A 283 14.64 -1.62 -12.68
C TRP A 283 13.71 -2.11 -13.79
N LEU A 284 13.03 -3.24 -13.59
CA LEU A 284 12.07 -3.80 -14.55
C LEU A 284 10.63 -3.40 -14.19
N THR A 285 10.25 -3.53 -12.93
CA THR A 285 8.85 -3.37 -12.49
C THR A 285 8.39 -1.92 -12.57
N ARG A 286 9.24 -0.93 -12.25
CA ARG A 286 8.89 0.49 -12.36
C ARG A 286 8.59 0.92 -13.81
N PRO A 287 9.43 0.63 -14.83
CA PRO A 287 9.07 0.87 -16.23
C PRO A 287 7.80 0.14 -16.68
N LEU A 288 7.59 -1.11 -16.25
CA LEU A 288 6.39 -1.85 -16.62
C LEU A 288 5.12 -1.22 -16.03
N VAL A 289 5.14 -0.78 -14.77
CA VAL A 289 4.02 -0.06 -14.15
C VAL A 289 3.76 1.27 -14.85
N PHE A 290 4.82 2.00 -15.20
CA PHE A 290 4.74 3.23 -15.99
C PHE A 290 4.02 2.99 -17.32
N LEU A 291 4.50 1.99 -18.09
CA LEU A 291 3.96 1.65 -19.41
C LEU A 291 2.51 1.16 -19.30
N HIS A 292 2.22 0.32 -18.33
CA HIS A 292 0.87 -0.20 -18.09
C HIS A 292 -0.11 0.93 -17.77
N GLY A 293 0.23 1.80 -16.81
CA GLY A 293 -0.63 2.93 -16.41
C GLY A 293 -0.86 3.94 -17.54
N THR A 294 0.19 4.27 -18.30
CA THR A 294 0.11 5.18 -19.45
C THR A 294 -0.77 4.59 -20.55
N ALA A 295 -0.65 3.29 -20.83
CA ALA A 295 -1.46 2.60 -21.82
C ALA A 295 -2.95 2.53 -21.42
N ILE A 296 -3.24 2.30 -20.13
CA ILE A 296 -4.61 2.38 -19.59
C ILE A 296 -5.17 3.78 -19.80
N ALA A 297 -4.44 4.83 -19.41
CA ALA A 297 -4.90 6.20 -19.56
C ALA A 297 -5.21 6.54 -21.02
N PHE A 298 -4.30 6.20 -21.94
CA PHE A 298 -4.53 6.38 -23.37
C PHE A 298 -5.80 5.67 -23.85
N TRP A 299 -5.94 4.38 -23.53
CA TRP A 299 -7.03 3.57 -24.05
C TRP A 299 -8.38 3.96 -23.44
N ALA A 300 -8.50 3.84 -22.12
CA ALA A 300 -9.75 4.08 -21.39
C ALA A 300 -10.22 5.54 -21.52
N GLY A 301 -9.29 6.49 -21.41
CA GLY A 301 -9.62 7.92 -21.49
C GLY A 301 -10.10 8.38 -22.86
N SER A 302 -9.75 7.65 -23.93
CA SER A 302 -10.22 7.98 -25.28
C SER A 302 -11.67 7.58 -25.54
N LEU A 303 -12.21 6.61 -24.79
CA LEU A 303 -13.51 5.99 -25.10
C LEU A 303 -14.69 6.96 -24.98
N ALA A 304 -14.82 7.64 -23.84
CA ALA A 304 -15.96 8.54 -23.59
C ALA A 304 -15.98 9.76 -24.53
N PRO A 305 -14.87 10.48 -24.77
CA PRO A 305 -14.82 11.53 -25.79
C PRO A 305 -15.16 11.02 -27.20
N LEU A 306 -14.67 9.84 -27.58
CA LEU A 306 -14.97 9.23 -28.88
C LEU A 306 -16.47 8.87 -29.02
N GLY A 307 -17.06 8.26 -28.00
CA GLY A 307 -18.48 7.92 -27.97
C GLY A 307 -19.37 9.16 -28.04
N LEU A 308 -19.01 10.24 -27.34
CA LEU A 308 -19.73 11.52 -27.40
C LEU A 308 -19.60 12.19 -28.78
N ALA A 309 -18.41 12.15 -29.39
CA ALA A 309 -18.21 12.64 -30.74
C ALA A 309 -19.07 11.88 -31.76
N LEU A 310 -19.07 10.54 -31.70
CA LEU A 310 -19.90 9.68 -32.56
C LEU A 310 -21.40 9.92 -32.36
N ARG A 311 -21.85 10.15 -31.11
CA ARG A 311 -23.26 10.42 -30.81
C ARG A 311 -23.75 11.77 -31.33
N GLN A 312 -22.88 12.79 -31.33
CA GLN A 312 -23.31 14.18 -31.55
C GLN A 312 -22.86 14.77 -32.90
N GLN A 313 -21.73 14.36 -33.50
CA GLN A 313 -21.27 14.79 -34.84
C GLN A 313 -20.61 13.60 -35.56
N PRO A 314 -21.42 12.73 -36.17
CA PRO A 314 -20.93 11.58 -36.91
C PRO A 314 -19.92 11.90 -38.02
N ALA A 315 -20.04 13.08 -38.65
CA ALA A 315 -19.17 13.50 -39.75
C ALA A 315 -17.73 13.74 -39.28
N GLU A 316 -17.53 14.45 -38.18
CA GLU A 316 -16.20 14.79 -37.63
C GLU A 316 -15.62 13.66 -36.77
N ALA A 317 -16.48 12.77 -36.23
CA ALA A 317 -16.03 11.61 -35.45
C ALA A 317 -15.24 10.59 -36.28
N LYS A 318 -15.33 10.61 -37.61
CA LYS A 318 -14.63 9.68 -38.52
C LYS A 318 -13.10 9.78 -38.37
N ALA A 319 -12.57 11.00 -38.32
CA ALA A 319 -11.13 11.21 -38.19
C ALA A 319 -10.61 10.76 -36.82
N PHE A 320 -11.35 11.06 -35.75
CA PHE A 320 -11.05 10.58 -34.40
C PHE A 320 -11.04 9.04 -34.37
N LEU A 321 -12.10 8.39 -34.82
CA LEU A 321 -12.20 6.92 -34.85
C LEU A 321 -11.04 6.29 -35.63
N ARG A 322 -10.68 6.83 -36.81
CA ARG A 322 -9.53 6.34 -37.60
C ARG A 322 -8.20 6.47 -36.86
N ARG A 323 -7.93 7.64 -36.26
CA ARG A 323 -6.67 7.89 -35.53
C ARG A 323 -6.56 6.99 -34.30
N PHE A 324 -7.61 6.90 -33.51
CA PHE A 324 -7.69 6.01 -32.34
C PHE A 324 -7.48 4.54 -32.76
N SER A 325 -8.22 4.08 -33.77
CA SER A 325 -8.16 2.71 -34.28
C SER A 325 -6.77 2.31 -34.82
N ARG A 326 -6.00 3.26 -35.37
CA ARG A 326 -4.61 3.02 -35.79
C ARG A 326 -3.65 2.95 -34.60
N ALA A 327 -3.81 3.84 -33.63
CA ALA A 327 -2.90 3.95 -32.49
C ALA A 327 -3.12 2.86 -31.42
N ILE A 328 -4.34 2.30 -31.30
CA ILE A 328 -4.68 1.46 -30.15
C ILE A 328 -4.01 0.07 -30.16
N LEU A 329 -3.70 -0.51 -31.31
CA LEU A 329 -3.08 -1.85 -31.40
C LEU A 329 -1.73 -1.94 -30.67
N PRO A 330 -0.72 -1.10 -30.97
CA PRO A 330 0.54 -1.14 -30.24
C PRO A 330 0.37 -0.81 -28.75
N VAL A 331 -0.58 0.07 -28.40
CA VAL A 331 -0.87 0.41 -26.99
C VAL A 331 -1.42 -0.79 -26.23
N VAL A 332 -2.37 -1.53 -26.81
CA VAL A 332 -2.93 -2.75 -26.19
C VAL A 332 -1.87 -3.85 -26.09
N ALA A 333 -0.97 -3.97 -27.07
CA ALA A 333 0.15 -4.92 -26.99
C ALA A 333 1.08 -4.60 -25.81
N VAL A 334 1.46 -3.33 -25.63
CA VAL A 334 2.26 -2.87 -24.47
C VAL A 334 1.50 -3.08 -23.16
N LEU A 335 0.21 -2.79 -23.13
CA LEU A 335 -0.65 -3.00 -21.97
C LEU A 335 -0.69 -4.47 -21.54
N ALA A 336 -0.90 -5.37 -22.50
CA ALA A 336 -0.96 -6.80 -22.27
C ALA A 336 0.40 -7.36 -21.82
N ALA A 337 1.48 -7.03 -22.53
CA ALA A 337 2.82 -7.50 -22.20
C ALA A 337 3.25 -7.04 -20.80
N SER A 338 3.07 -5.74 -20.48
CA SER A 338 3.37 -5.21 -19.15
C SER A 338 2.52 -5.85 -18.06
N GLY A 339 1.21 -6.04 -18.31
CA GLY A 339 0.30 -6.67 -17.37
C GLY A 339 0.65 -8.14 -17.08
N ILE A 340 1.04 -8.91 -18.11
CA ILE A 340 1.44 -10.32 -17.98
C ILE A 340 2.71 -10.43 -17.13
N VAL A 341 3.75 -9.65 -17.45
CA VAL A 341 5.01 -9.70 -16.69
C VAL A 341 4.80 -9.27 -15.24
N LEU A 342 4.03 -8.19 -15.01
CA LEU A 342 3.68 -7.79 -13.65
C LEU A 342 2.89 -8.87 -12.91
N ALA A 343 1.92 -9.52 -13.55
CA ALA A 343 1.15 -10.59 -12.92
C ALA A 343 2.03 -11.77 -12.50
N ILE A 344 2.96 -12.21 -13.36
CA ILE A 344 3.92 -13.27 -13.05
C ILE A 344 4.77 -12.89 -11.81
N ILE A 345 5.31 -11.67 -11.78
CA ILE A 345 6.14 -11.19 -10.66
C ILE A 345 5.34 -11.10 -9.36
N GLN A 346 4.11 -10.57 -9.39
CA GLN A 346 3.32 -10.37 -8.17
C GLN A 346 2.79 -11.68 -7.58
N VAL A 347 2.41 -12.63 -8.44
CA VAL A 347 1.75 -13.88 -8.03
C VAL A 347 2.76 -14.97 -7.69
N GLN A 348 3.87 -15.06 -8.43
CA GLN A 348 4.92 -16.09 -8.34
C GLN A 348 4.45 -17.54 -8.56
N GLN A 349 3.45 -18.02 -7.82
CA GLN A 349 2.96 -19.39 -7.87
C GLN A 349 1.50 -19.47 -8.39
N PRO A 350 1.16 -20.34 -9.35
CA PRO A 350 -0.20 -20.45 -9.89
C PRO A 350 -1.27 -20.74 -8.83
N ALA A 351 -0.96 -21.56 -7.81
CA ALA A 351 -1.88 -21.86 -6.71
C ALA A 351 -2.34 -20.59 -5.96
N ALA A 352 -1.47 -19.58 -5.88
CA ALA A 352 -1.79 -18.31 -5.23
C ALA A 352 -2.91 -17.54 -5.95
N LEU A 353 -3.23 -17.84 -7.22
CA LEU A 353 -4.37 -17.25 -7.92
C LEU A 353 -5.71 -17.60 -7.26
N ILE A 354 -5.83 -18.81 -6.69
CA ILE A 354 -7.08 -19.33 -6.15
C ILE A 354 -7.11 -19.21 -4.62
N HIS A 355 -5.95 -19.41 -3.97
CA HIS A 355 -5.87 -19.42 -2.51
C HIS A 355 -5.70 -18.03 -1.89
N THR A 356 -5.29 -17.00 -2.65
CA THR A 356 -5.15 -15.64 -2.12
C THR A 356 -6.29 -14.72 -2.57
N ALA A 357 -6.66 -13.76 -1.72
CA ALA A 357 -7.64 -12.74 -2.08
C ALA A 357 -7.17 -11.87 -3.26
N TYR A 358 -5.88 -11.55 -3.32
CA TYR A 358 -5.27 -10.83 -4.44
C TYR A 358 -5.44 -11.58 -5.77
N GLY A 359 -5.16 -12.90 -5.76
CA GLY A 359 -5.30 -13.78 -6.91
C GLY A 359 -6.74 -13.84 -7.43
N ARG A 360 -7.72 -13.94 -6.53
CA ARG A 360 -9.15 -13.95 -6.90
C ARG A 360 -9.59 -12.64 -7.56
N LEU A 361 -9.12 -11.49 -7.05
CA LEU A 361 -9.35 -10.19 -7.70
C LEU A 361 -8.68 -10.12 -9.08
N LEU A 362 -7.47 -10.69 -9.23
CA LEU A 362 -6.82 -10.78 -10.53
C LEU A 362 -7.61 -11.64 -11.51
N LEU A 363 -8.13 -12.80 -11.10
CA LEU A 363 -8.97 -13.66 -11.94
C LEU A 363 -10.25 -12.93 -12.38
N LEU A 364 -10.93 -12.24 -11.46
CA LEU A 364 -12.09 -11.42 -11.80
C LEU A 364 -11.74 -10.31 -12.80
N LYS A 365 -10.62 -9.63 -12.59
CA LYS A 365 -10.10 -8.62 -13.54
C LYS A 365 -9.81 -9.21 -14.91
N LEU A 366 -9.21 -10.40 -14.98
CA LEU A 366 -8.91 -11.10 -16.23
C LEU A 366 -10.18 -11.54 -16.96
N ALA A 367 -11.21 -12.01 -16.24
CA ALA A 367 -12.51 -12.33 -16.83
C ALA A 367 -13.19 -11.09 -17.44
N LEU A 368 -13.19 -9.96 -16.72
CA LEU A 368 -13.69 -8.68 -17.22
C LEU A 368 -12.90 -8.19 -18.44
N LEU A 369 -11.58 -8.33 -18.42
CA LEU A 369 -10.71 -7.98 -19.56
C LEU A 369 -10.96 -8.87 -20.77
N LEU A 370 -11.19 -10.17 -20.58
CA LEU A 370 -11.55 -11.09 -21.66
C LEU A 370 -12.83 -10.61 -22.34
N PHE A 371 -13.88 -10.31 -21.57
CA PHE A 371 -15.13 -9.78 -22.12
C PHE A 371 -14.92 -8.44 -22.84
N LEU A 372 -14.15 -7.53 -22.25
CA LEU A 372 -13.81 -6.23 -22.85
C LEU A 372 -13.05 -6.38 -24.17
N PHE A 373 -12.05 -7.28 -24.24
CA PHE A 373 -11.29 -7.52 -25.46
C PHE A 373 -12.10 -8.24 -26.53
N THR A 374 -13.00 -9.15 -26.16
CA THR A 374 -13.96 -9.74 -27.11
C THR A 374 -14.85 -8.65 -27.72
N LEU A 375 -15.40 -7.76 -26.90
CA LEU A 375 -16.21 -6.63 -27.38
C LEU A 375 -15.40 -5.69 -28.29
N ALA A 376 -14.18 -5.34 -27.88
CA ALA A 376 -13.28 -4.50 -28.66
C ALA A 376 -12.87 -5.14 -30.00
N ALA A 377 -12.66 -6.47 -30.02
CA ALA A 377 -12.35 -7.22 -31.24
C ALA A 377 -13.55 -7.24 -32.20
N ILE A 378 -14.76 -7.50 -31.69
CA ILE A 378 -16.01 -7.40 -32.46
C ILE A 378 -16.14 -5.99 -33.04
N ASN A 379 -15.99 -4.94 -32.22
CA ASN A 379 -16.05 -3.56 -32.68
C ASN A 379 -15.02 -3.25 -33.77
N ARG A 380 -13.79 -3.76 -33.62
CA ARG A 380 -12.71 -3.55 -34.58
C ARG A 380 -12.99 -4.20 -35.93
N TRP A 381 -13.38 -5.47 -35.94
CA TRP A 381 -13.53 -6.23 -37.19
C TRP A 381 -14.89 -6.05 -37.86
N THR A 382 -15.94 -5.71 -37.11
CA THR A 382 -17.30 -5.62 -37.66
C THR A 382 -17.82 -4.19 -37.76
N LEU A 383 -17.63 -3.36 -36.73
CA LEU A 383 -18.28 -2.05 -36.65
C LEU A 383 -17.42 -0.89 -37.14
N THR A 384 -16.08 -1.02 -37.05
CA THR A 384 -15.18 0.12 -37.29
C THR A 384 -15.19 0.58 -38.74
N ALA A 385 -15.04 -0.31 -39.71
CA ALA A 385 -15.00 0.07 -41.13
C ALA A 385 -16.33 0.69 -41.61
N PRO A 386 -17.53 0.11 -41.33
CA PRO A 386 -18.80 0.74 -41.69
C PRO A 386 -19.08 2.04 -40.93
N ALA A 387 -18.73 2.13 -39.63
CA ALA A 387 -18.88 3.38 -38.87
C ALA A 387 -18.01 4.51 -39.44
N VAL A 388 -16.82 4.17 -39.94
CA VAL A 388 -15.92 5.10 -40.64
C VAL A 388 -16.47 5.50 -42.02
N ALA A 389 -17.12 4.58 -42.73
CA ALA A 389 -17.80 4.88 -43.99
C ALA A 389 -18.96 5.88 -43.77
N GLY A 390 -19.57 5.88 -42.59
CA GLY A 390 -20.62 6.81 -42.19
C GLY A 390 -21.99 6.17 -42.02
N ASP A 391 -22.05 4.85 -41.87
CA ASP A 391 -23.28 4.14 -41.56
C ASP A 391 -23.81 4.56 -40.17
N THR A 392 -24.95 5.26 -40.17
CA THR A 392 -25.53 5.85 -38.96
C THR A 392 -26.05 4.82 -37.97
N GLU A 393 -26.55 3.67 -38.44
CA GLU A 393 -27.04 2.60 -37.58
C GLU A 393 -25.87 1.88 -36.89
N VAL A 394 -24.81 1.61 -37.65
CA VAL A 394 -23.58 1.03 -37.10
C VAL A 394 -22.93 1.99 -36.10
N GLN A 395 -22.94 3.30 -36.36
CA GLN A 395 -22.45 4.30 -35.40
C GLN A 395 -23.25 4.30 -34.10
N ARG A 396 -24.59 4.17 -34.13
CA ARG A 396 -25.40 4.03 -32.91
C ARG A 396 -25.03 2.78 -32.12
N ARG A 397 -24.83 1.64 -32.80
CA ARG A 397 -24.36 0.40 -32.16
C ARG A 397 -22.98 0.56 -31.56
N MET A 398 -22.06 1.23 -32.25
CA MET A 398 -20.73 1.56 -31.74
C MET A 398 -20.81 2.43 -30.47
N VAL A 399 -21.66 3.46 -30.43
CA VAL A 399 -21.84 4.29 -29.23
C VAL A 399 -22.35 3.47 -28.04
N ARG A 400 -23.31 2.56 -28.27
CA ARG A 400 -23.80 1.64 -27.22
C ARG A 400 -22.69 0.71 -26.74
N SER A 401 -21.90 0.18 -27.67
CA SER A 401 -20.76 -0.69 -27.37
C SER A 401 -19.71 0.04 -26.52
N ILE A 402 -19.32 1.26 -26.91
CA ILE A 402 -18.43 2.14 -26.12
C ILE A 402 -18.99 2.40 -24.72
N GLY A 403 -20.31 2.62 -24.59
CA GLY A 403 -20.95 2.76 -23.28
C GLY A 403 -20.77 1.52 -22.39
N ILE A 404 -20.94 0.32 -22.96
CA ILE A 404 -20.70 -0.96 -22.27
C ILE A 404 -19.22 -1.11 -21.92
N GLU A 405 -18.29 -0.80 -22.85
CA GLU A 405 -16.85 -0.81 -22.60
C GLU A 405 -16.48 0.09 -21.41
N VAL A 406 -17.00 1.31 -21.35
CA VAL A 406 -16.76 2.24 -20.23
C VAL A 406 -17.26 1.66 -18.91
N VAL A 407 -18.43 1.01 -18.88
CA VAL A 407 -18.94 0.36 -17.66
C VAL A 407 -18.02 -0.78 -17.21
N ILE A 408 -17.54 -1.61 -18.14
CA ILE A 408 -16.59 -2.70 -17.82
C ILE A 408 -15.26 -2.14 -17.32
N VAL A 409 -14.75 -1.06 -17.93
CA VAL A 409 -13.53 -0.37 -17.48
C VAL A 409 -13.70 0.16 -16.05
N LEU A 410 -14.85 0.76 -15.72
CA LEU A 410 -15.15 1.20 -14.36
C LEU A 410 -15.22 0.03 -13.38
N ALA A 411 -15.80 -1.11 -13.78
CA ALA A 411 -15.79 -2.33 -12.97
C ALA A 411 -14.36 -2.85 -12.74
N ILE A 412 -13.52 -2.85 -13.77
CA ILE A 412 -12.09 -3.21 -13.67
C ILE A 412 -11.36 -2.28 -12.70
N PHE A 413 -11.64 -0.97 -12.74
CA PHE A 413 -11.10 -0.01 -11.77
C PHE A 413 -11.56 -0.30 -10.34
N GLY A 414 -12.83 -0.69 -10.14
CA GLY A 414 -13.35 -1.12 -8.84
C GLY A 414 -12.64 -2.36 -8.29
N VAL A 415 -12.43 -3.37 -9.14
CA VAL A 415 -11.67 -4.58 -8.78
C VAL A 415 -10.22 -4.23 -8.45
N ALA A 416 -9.57 -3.42 -9.29
CA ALA A 416 -8.18 -3.00 -9.08
C ALA A 416 -7.99 -2.13 -7.81
N ALA A 417 -8.98 -1.29 -7.46
CA ALA A 417 -8.97 -0.52 -6.22
C ALA A 417 -8.98 -1.43 -4.97
N GLY A 418 -9.62 -2.60 -5.08
CA GLY A 418 -9.65 -3.64 -4.03
C GLY A 418 -8.28 -4.19 -3.65
N TRP A 419 -7.28 -4.12 -4.53
CA TRP A 419 -5.91 -4.52 -4.20
C TRP A 419 -5.27 -3.70 -3.08
N ARG A 420 -5.88 -2.58 -2.66
CA ARG A 420 -5.46 -1.88 -1.45
C ARG A 420 -5.60 -2.73 -0.17
N PHE A 421 -6.52 -3.70 -0.17
CA PHE A 421 -6.86 -4.52 0.99
C PHE A 421 -6.38 -5.96 0.85
N THR A 422 -5.70 -6.29 -0.25
CA THR A 422 -5.22 -7.64 -0.52
C THR A 422 -3.75 -7.56 -0.93
N PRO A 423 -2.80 -7.76 0.00
CA PRO A 423 -1.38 -7.78 -0.35
C PRO A 423 -1.08 -8.82 -1.44
N PRO A 424 -0.14 -8.55 -2.36
CA PRO A 424 0.22 -9.51 -3.39
C PRO A 424 0.87 -10.77 -2.78
N PRO A 425 0.69 -11.97 -3.37
CA PRO A 425 1.21 -13.23 -2.84
C PRO A 425 2.70 -13.20 -2.51
N ARG A 426 3.53 -12.58 -3.35
CA ARG A 426 4.97 -12.44 -3.07
C ARG A 426 5.26 -11.68 -1.77
N ALA A 427 4.44 -10.69 -1.41
CA ALA A 427 4.66 -9.88 -0.20
C ALA A 427 4.25 -10.68 1.05
N LEU A 428 3.19 -11.48 0.94
CA LEU A 428 2.81 -12.45 1.97
C LEU A 428 3.91 -13.48 2.17
N ALA A 429 4.50 -14.00 1.09
CA ALA A 429 5.62 -14.94 1.18
C ALA A 429 6.85 -14.33 1.87
N ILE A 430 7.20 -13.07 1.55
CA ILE A 430 8.31 -12.36 2.22
C ILE A 430 8.01 -12.14 3.72
N ALA A 431 6.76 -11.81 4.07
CA ALA A 431 6.34 -11.61 5.45
C ALA A 431 6.36 -12.92 6.27
N ALA A 432 5.91 -14.02 5.66
CA ALA A 432 5.97 -15.36 6.24
C ALA A 432 7.43 -15.80 6.47
N ALA A 433 8.32 -15.54 5.51
CA ALA A 433 9.73 -15.89 5.58
C ALA A 433 10.58 -15.03 6.53
N GLN A 434 10.03 -13.98 7.17
CA GLN A 434 10.81 -13.14 8.09
C GLN A 434 11.40 -13.96 9.24
N PRO A 435 12.65 -13.71 9.66
CA PRO A 435 13.22 -14.37 10.82
C PRO A 435 12.63 -13.84 12.13
N VAL A 436 12.77 -14.62 13.19
CA VAL A 436 12.77 -14.12 14.57
C VAL A 436 14.21 -14.16 15.07
N SER A 437 14.69 -13.04 15.61
CA SER A 437 16.06 -12.91 16.09
C SER A 437 16.11 -12.40 17.51
N ILE A 438 17.03 -12.95 18.30
CA ILE A 438 17.33 -12.50 19.65
C ILE A 438 18.83 -12.31 19.82
N HIS A 439 19.20 -11.28 20.57
CA HIS A 439 20.57 -11.06 21.03
C HIS A 439 20.67 -11.50 22.49
N ILE A 440 21.50 -12.50 22.75
CA ILE A 440 21.76 -13.00 24.10
C ILE A 440 23.10 -12.45 24.56
N HIS A 441 23.10 -11.65 25.63
CA HIS A 441 24.30 -11.00 26.14
C HIS A 441 24.62 -11.48 27.56
N THR A 442 25.82 -12.05 27.75
CA THR A 442 26.39 -12.32 29.07
C THR A 442 27.86 -11.90 29.12
N LEU A 443 28.45 -11.83 30.32
CA LEU A 443 29.86 -11.47 30.50
C LEU A 443 30.84 -12.41 29.79
N LYS A 444 30.51 -13.71 29.69
CA LYS A 444 31.42 -14.74 29.15
C LYS A 444 31.26 -14.96 27.65
N ALA A 445 30.02 -14.89 27.17
CA ALA A 445 29.70 -15.12 25.76
C ALA A 445 28.43 -14.36 25.36
N MET A 446 28.33 -14.05 24.08
CA MET A 446 27.16 -13.48 23.46
C MET A 446 26.79 -14.25 22.20
N ALA A 447 25.53 -14.16 21.80
CA ALA A 447 25.10 -14.69 20.53
C ALA A 447 23.94 -13.93 19.91
N ASP A 448 24.01 -13.79 18.59
CA ASP A 448 22.84 -13.48 17.78
C ASP A 448 22.26 -14.80 17.27
N LEU A 449 21.08 -15.17 17.76
CA LEU A 449 20.31 -16.33 17.28
C LEU A 449 19.18 -15.83 16.38
N SER A 450 19.10 -16.38 15.17
CA SER A 450 18.01 -16.15 14.22
C SER A 450 17.37 -17.48 13.83
N ILE A 451 16.03 -17.53 13.84
CA ILE A 451 15.24 -18.68 13.36
C ILE A 451 14.43 -18.23 12.13
N THR A 452 14.57 -18.96 11.03
CA THR A 452 14.02 -18.62 9.73
C THR A 452 13.34 -19.83 9.06
N PRO A 453 12.05 -19.76 8.72
CA PRO A 453 11.11 -18.70 9.08
C PRO A 453 10.90 -18.57 10.60
N GLY A 454 10.56 -17.37 11.09
CA GLY A 454 10.30 -17.14 12.51
C GLY A 454 8.92 -17.58 12.98
N HIS A 455 8.48 -18.78 12.61
CA HIS A 455 7.19 -19.38 12.99
C HIS A 455 7.35 -20.86 13.36
N ALA A 456 6.31 -21.47 13.91
CA ALA A 456 6.27 -22.90 14.21
C ALA A 456 6.24 -23.73 12.91
N GLY A 457 6.79 -24.94 12.93
CA GLY A 457 6.96 -25.80 11.74
C GLY A 457 8.43 -26.07 11.44
N GLU A 458 8.72 -26.39 10.17
CA GLU A 458 10.08 -26.59 9.68
C GLU A 458 10.81 -25.25 9.51
N VAL A 459 11.96 -25.12 10.18
CA VAL A 459 12.75 -23.89 10.23
C VAL A 459 14.25 -24.21 10.21
N ALA A 460 15.04 -23.21 9.87
CA ALA A 460 16.48 -23.21 10.05
C ALA A 460 16.88 -22.23 11.16
N ALA A 461 17.87 -22.57 11.97
CA ALA A 461 18.47 -21.66 12.95
C ALA A 461 19.90 -21.30 12.52
N SER A 462 20.27 -20.03 12.66
CA SER A 462 21.63 -19.53 12.48
C SER A 462 22.07 -18.75 13.71
N MET A 463 23.30 -18.98 14.16
CA MET A 463 23.88 -18.35 15.34
C MET A 463 25.25 -17.75 15.02
N MET A 464 25.50 -16.53 15.44
CA MET A 464 26.84 -15.94 15.50
C MET A 464 27.27 -15.87 16.95
N ILE A 465 28.42 -16.44 17.29
CA ILE A 465 28.90 -16.53 18.68
C ILE A 465 30.07 -15.58 18.89
N MET A 466 30.00 -14.78 19.96
CA MET A 466 30.95 -13.74 20.29
C MET A 466 31.38 -13.81 21.76
N THR A 467 32.49 -13.18 22.09
CA THR A 467 32.89 -12.90 23.48
C THR A 467 32.00 -11.82 24.07
N GLY A 468 32.02 -11.60 25.39
CA GLY A 468 31.31 -10.50 26.06
C GLY A 468 31.66 -9.08 25.56
N ASP A 469 32.79 -8.92 24.87
CA ASP A 469 33.28 -7.65 24.32
C ASP A 469 33.10 -7.54 22.79
N PHE A 470 32.16 -8.30 22.21
CA PHE A 470 31.84 -8.32 20.76
C PHE A 470 32.95 -8.88 19.86
N GLY A 471 33.99 -9.50 20.42
CA GLY A 471 35.02 -10.21 19.67
C GLY A 471 34.55 -11.59 19.19
N PRO A 472 35.21 -12.21 18.19
CA PRO A 472 34.88 -13.57 17.77
C PRO A 472 35.20 -14.57 18.89
N LEU A 473 34.27 -15.49 19.18
CA LEU A 473 34.50 -16.61 20.11
C LEU A 473 34.70 -17.90 19.31
N ASP A 474 35.87 -18.52 19.45
CA ASP A 474 36.15 -19.80 18.79
C ASP A 474 35.54 -20.97 19.58
N ALA A 475 34.24 -21.15 19.42
CA ALA A 475 33.54 -22.31 19.98
C ALA A 475 33.99 -23.61 19.27
N LYS A 476 34.18 -24.68 20.04
CA LYS A 476 34.41 -26.04 19.54
C LYS A 476 33.10 -26.69 19.11
N GLU A 477 32.04 -26.50 19.89
CA GLU A 477 30.69 -27.00 19.61
C GLU A 477 29.63 -26.00 20.09
N VAL A 478 28.50 -25.96 19.40
CA VAL A 478 27.34 -25.17 19.79
C VAL A 478 26.10 -26.04 19.68
N THR A 479 25.32 -26.10 20.75
CA THR A 479 24.02 -26.81 20.76
C THR A 479 22.91 -25.83 21.10
N LEU A 480 21.91 -25.75 20.23
CA LEU A 480 20.67 -25.03 20.52
C LEU A 480 19.74 -25.91 21.36
N VAL A 481 19.19 -25.33 22.41
CA VAL A 481 18.22 -25.95 23.30
C VAL A 481 16.97 -25.09 23.36
N LEU A 482 15.87 -25.59 22.81
CA LEU A 482 14.56 -24.92 22.87
C LEU A 482 13.68 -25.63 23.90
N SER A 483 13.08 -24.87 24.82
CA SER A 483 12.16 -25.43 25.82
C SER A 483 10.93 -24.56 26.01
N LYS A 484 9.81 -25.19 26.38
CA LYS A 484 8.56 -24.51 26.73
C LYS A 484 7.90 -25.21 27.92
N PRO A 485 8.44 -25.02 29.15
CA PRO A 485 7.98 -25.73 30.34
C PRO A 485 6.51 -25.48 30.66
N ASP A 486 6.02 -24.25 30.44
CA ASP A 486 4.63 -23.85 30.68
C ASP A 486 3.61 -24.62 29.83
N SER A 487 4.07 -25.29 28.76
CA SER A 487 3.25 -26.14 27.90
C SER A 487 3.62 -27.62 28.00
N GLY A 488 4.38 -28.00 29.03
CA GLY A 488 4.84 -29.37 29.27
C GLY A 488 5.86 -29.88 28.25
N ILE A 489 6.54 -28.98 27.52
CA ILE A 489 7.51 -29.35 26.49
C ILE A 489 8.91 -29.35 27.08
N GLU A 490 9.47 -30.56 27.19
CA GLU A 490 10.85 -30.80 27.60
C GLU A 490 11.88 -30.22 26.61
N PRO A 491 13.12 -29.95 27.04
CA PRO A 491 14.14 -29.33 26.19
C PRO A 491 14.49 -30.12 24.92
N ILE A 492 14.27 -29.50 23.76
CA ILE A 492 14.65 -29.98 22.44
C ILE A 492 16.08 -29.54 22.16
N LYS A 493 17.04 -30.47 22.18
CA LYS A 493 18.45 -30.20 21.88
C LYS A 493 18.78 -30.49 20.41
N ARG A 494 19.47 -29.57 19.75
CA ARG A 494 19.95 -29.71 18.37
C ARG A 494 21.38 -29.19 18.23
N PRO A 495 22.36 -30.04 17.87
CA PRO A 495 23.72 -29.61 17.62
C PRO A 495 23.78 -28.80 16.33
N ALA A 496 24.53 -27.69 16.35
CA ALA A 496 24.75 -26.84 15.19
C ALA A 496 26.03 -27.22 14.46
N ARG A 497 26.08 -26.95 13.15
CA ARG A 497 27.27 -27.13 12.32
C ARG A 497 27.91 -25.78 12.04
N LYS A 498 29.23 -25.68 12.20
CA LYS A 498 30.00 -24.48 11.86
C LYS A 498 30.07 -24.36 10.32
N SER A 499 29.61 -23.24 9.81
CA SER A 499 29.68 -22.85 8.40
C SER A 499 31.02 -22.16 8.11
N GLY A 500 31.45 -22.14 6.85
CA GLY A 500 32.73 -21.56 6.43
C GLY A 500 32.84 -20.04 6.60
N ASP A 501 31.72 -19.37 6.89
CA ASP A 501 31.61 -17.94 7.17
C ASP A 501 31.67 -17.59 8.68
N GLY A 502 31.93 -18.58 9.55
CA GLY A 502 32.00 -18.39 11.00
C GLY A 502 30.65 -18.45 11.73
N THR A 503 29.54 -18.66 11.01
CA THR A 503 28.22 -18.86 11.61
C THR A 503 27.97 -20.33 11.95
N TRP A 504 27.12 -20.59 12.94
CA TRP A 504 26.64 -21.93 13.30
C TRP A 504 25.23 -22.13 12.77
N ARG A 505 24.93 -23.26 12.14
CA ARG A 505 23.65 -23.50 11.47
C ARG A 505 22.99 -24.83 11.84
N ILE A 506 21.66 -24.83 11.86
CA ILE A 506 20.81 -26.01 12.00
C ILE A 506 19.75 -25.89 10.90
N ASP A 507 19.76 -26.77 9.90
CA ASP A 507 18.88 -26.61 8.73
C ASP A 507 17.52 -27.32 8.85
N ASN A 508 17.43 -28.38 9.66
CA ASN A 508 16.23 -29.21 9.81
C ASN A 508 15.69 -29.15 11.25
N LEU A 509 15.40 -27.96 11.75
CA LEU A 509 14.78 -27.76 13.06
C LEU A 509 13.26 -27.77 12.89
N VAL A 510 12.54 -28.48 13.78
CA VAL A 510 11.08 -28.45 13.81
C VAL A 510 10.66 -27.85 15.14
N ILE A 511 9.92 -26.74 15.09
CA ILE A 511 9.33 -26.10 16.28
C ILE A 511 7.85 -26.46 16.31
N PRO A 512 7.38 -27.30 17.24
CA PRO A 512 6.04 -27.89 17.17
C PRO A 512 4.90 -26.91 17.45
N PHE A 513 5.14 -25.83 18.20
CA PHE A 513 4.09 -24.90 18.63
C PHE A 513 4.54 -23.44 18.58
N PRO A 514 3.62 -22.50 18.29
CA PRO A 514 3.90 -21.08 18.41
C PRO A 514 3.92 -20.61 19.87
N GLY A 515 4.28 -19.35 20.09
CA GLY A 515 4.30 -18.66 21.37
C GLY A 515 5.72 -18.45 21.92
N ARG A 516 5.80 -18.10 23.20
CA ARG A 516 7.06 -17.84 23.89
C ARG A 516 7.79 -19.15 24.24
N TRP A 517 9.03 -19.25 23.80
CA TRP A 517 9.98 -20.33 24.10
C TRP A 517 11.18 -19.79 24.88
N ASN A 518 11.83 -20.62 25.68
CA ASN A 518 13.17 -20.33 26.21
C ASN A 518 14.22 -20.94 25.27
N ALA A 519 15.05 -20.09 24.68
CA ALA A 519 16.15 -20.49 23.81
C ALA A 519 17.47 -20.38 24.56
N ARG A 520 18.13 -21.52 24.75
CA ARG A 520 19.45 -21.62 25.38
C ARG A 520 20.48 -22.14 24.39
N LEU A 521 21.67 -21.56 24.41
CA LEU A 521 22.83 -22.04 23.70
C LEU A 521 23.81 -22.66 24.69
N ASP A 522 24.14 -23.94 24.48
CA ASP A 522 25.21 -24.63 25.18
C ASP A 522 26.48 -24.54 24.27
N ILE A 523 27.45 -23.69 24.66
CA ILE A 523 28.64 -23.34 23.87
C ILE A 523 29.88 -23.96 24.51
N LEU A 524 30.50 -24.94 23.84
CA LEU A 524 31.74 -25.56 24.29
C LEU A 524 32.94 -24.70 23.87
N VAL A 525 33.64 -24.10 24.83
CA VAL A 525 34.78 -23.20 24.59
C VAL A 525 36.11 -23.95 24.71
N SER A 526 36.22 -24.85 25.68
CA SER A 526 37.39 -25.72 25.87
C SER A 526 36.94 -27.13 26.25
N ASP A 527 37.89 -28.07 26.40
CA ASP A 527 37.57 -29.48 26.73
C ASP A 527 36.88 -29.64 28.10
N PHE A 528 36.88 -28.59 28.92
CA PHE A 528 36.33 -28.60 30.27
C PHE A 528 35.34 -27.45 30.56
N GLU A 529 35.12 -26.53 29.60
CA GLU A 529 34.26 -25.36 29.82
C GLU A 529 33.12 -25.27 28.78
N VAL A 530 31.89 -25.36 29.28
CA VAL A 530 30.66 -25.05 28.54
C VAL A 530 30.05 -23.78 29.12
N VAL A 531 29.90 -22.76 28.27
CA VAL A 531 29.17 -21.54 28.60
C VAL A 531 27.71 -21.70 28.14
N LYS A 532 26.78 -21.41 29.04
CA LYS A 532 25.34 -21.46 28.76
C LYS A 532 24.77 -20.07 28.80
N ILE A 533 24.12 -19.66 27.72
CA ILE A 533 23.45 -18.37 27.61
C ILE A 533 22.01 -18.61 27.14
N GLU A 534 21.04 -17.89 27.69
CA GLU A 534 19.63 -18.08 27.34
C GLU A 534 18.85 -16.77 27.29
N ALA A 535 17.80 -16.75 26.48
CA ALA A 535 16.83 -15.68 26.43
C ALA A 535 15.47 -16.19 25.91
N PRO A 536 14.37 -15.51 26.25
CA PRO A 536 13.07 -15.80 25.65
C PRO A 536 13.07 -15.45 24.16
N ILE A 537 12.38 -16.27 23.35
CA ILE A 537 12.13 -16.03 21.92
C ILE A 537 10.65 -16.28 21.60
N ASP A 538 10.02 -15.37 20.86
CA ASP A 538 8.62 -15.47 20.48
C ASP A 538 8.45 -16.03 19.07
N ILE A 539 7.91 -17.24 18.97
CA ILE A 539 7.69 -17.94 17.71
C ILE A 539 6.27 -17.67 17.22
N ARG A 540 6.12 -17.22 15.96
CA ARG A 540 4.80 -16.96 15.36
C ARG A 540 4.06 -18.26 15.02
N ALA A 541 2.74 -18.17 14.85
CA ALA A 541 1.99 -19.22 14.17
C ALA A 541 2.33 -19.23 12.66
N GLU A 542 2.21 -20.38 12.01
CA GLU A 542 2.39 -20.55 10.56
C GLU A 542 1.32 -19.80 9.75
#